data_AF-A0A2I2FW26-F1
#
_entry.id   AF-A0A2I2FW26-F1
#
_cell.length_a   1.000
_cell.length_b   1.000
_cell.length_c   1.000
_cell.angle_alpha   90.00
_cell.angle_beta   90.00
_cell.angle_gamma   90.00
#
_symmetry.space_group_name_H-M   'P 1'
#
loop_
_entity.id
_entity.type
_entity.pdbx_description
1 polymer ?
#
loop_
_entity_poly.entity_id
_entity_poly.type
_entity_poly.pdbx_seq_one_letter_code
_entity_poly.pdbx_strand_id
1 'polypeptide(L)'
;MAILTIASRADLALVLPVILGTMYVSHRNPAHDIPIEYEDVESLRDHESACLTTGKGQRITDAAILCYLMNNLDTSASKRITEWLHRSTQLAVPDLKELEHPMMNLESHLTLRSHIVGYSLTLADLAVWGVLRGNTVTTSLRMTYVNINRWFTFIEASNPWICTALESLNSAACRKKVAASPVSASFKTGLKNTASGIVTRLVKPMMHHSD
;
A
#
# COMPACT_ATOMS: atom_id res chain seq x y z
N MET A 1 -12.33 6.61 22.05
CA MET A 1 -12.04 6.83 20.61
C MET A 1 -11.30 5.60 20.10
N ALA A 2 -11.56 5.15 18.87
CA ALA A 2 -10.80 4.04 18.29
C ALA A 2 -9.52 4.57 17.65
N ILE A 3 -8.41 3.83 17.69
CA ILE A 3 -7.12 4.21 17.09
C ILE A 3 -6.59 3.01 16.32
N LEU A 4 -6.15 3.24 15.08
CA LEU A 4 -5.48 2.23 14.27
C LEU A 4 -3.97 2.40 14.39
N THR A 5 -3.29 1.38 14.88
CA THR A 5 -1.83 1.29 14.93
C THR A 5 -1.33 0.39 13.81
N ILE A 6 -0.36 0.84 13.03
CA ILE A 6 0.23 0.11 11.90
C ILE A 6 1.72 -0.12 12.14
N ALA A 7 2.18 -1.35 11.95
CA ALA A 7 3.61 -1.66 11.81
C ALA A 7 4.11 -1.15 10.45
N SER A 8 4.89 -0.07 10.42
CA SER A 8 5.27 0.58 9.17
C SER A 8 6.28 -0.21 8.33
N ARG A 9 6.92 -1.24 8.89
CA ARG A 9 7.83 -2.16 8.18
C ARG A 9 7.21 -3.52 7.87
N ALA A 10 5.93 -3.72 8.21
CA ALA A 10 5.21 -4.93 7.85
C ALA A 10 4.95 -5.00 6.34
N ASP A 11 4.53 -6.17 5.86
CA ASP A 11 4.17 -6.38 4.47
C ASP A 11 3.05 -5.41 4.03
N LEU A 12 3.34 -4.66 2.96
CA LEU A 12 2.43 -3.68 2.39
C LEU A 12 1.09 -4.33 1.98
N ALA A 13 1.11 -5.59 1.53
CA ALA A 13 -0.09 -6.34 1.15
C ALA A 13 -1.04 -6.56 2.34
N LEU A 14 -0.53 -6.55 3.57
CA LEU A 14 -1.32 -6.75 4.79
C LEU A 14 -1.81 -5.41 5.37
N VAL A 15 -0.97 -4.38 5.37
CA VAL A 15 -1.30 -3.09 6.00
C VAL A 15 -2.13 -2.16 5.13
N LEU A 16 -1.89 -2.14 3.82
CA LEU A 16 -2.55 -1.20 2.90
C LEU A 16 -4.08 -1.40 2.84
N PRO A 17 -4.62 -2.63 2.78
CA PRO A 17 -6.07 -2.87 2.87
C PRO A 17 -6.70 -2.21 4.10
N VAL A 18 -6.08 -2.38 5.26
CA VAL A 18 -6.59 -1.89 6.55
C VAL A 18 -6.58 -0.37 6.61
N ILE A 19 -5.50 0.27 6.14
CA ILE A 19 -5.39 1.73 6.04
C ILE A 19 -6.49 2.29 5.14
N LEU A 20 -6.65 1.72 3.94
CA LEU A 20 -7.67 2.17 2.98
C LEU A 20 -9.08 1.99 3.53
N GLY A 21 -9.36 0.84 4.17
CA GLY A 21 -10.65 0.59 4.80
C GLY A 21 -10.96 1.57 5.92
N THR A 22 -9.96 1.92 6.74
CA THR A 22 -10.10 2.88 7.84
C THR A 22 -10.37 4.28 7.31
N MET A 23 -9.58 4.75 6.34
CA MET A 23 -9.81 6.03 5.69
C MET A 23 -11.19 6.09 5.04
N TYR A 24 -11.62 5.02 4.38
CA TYR A 24 -12.94 4.95 3.75
C TYR A 24 -14.09 5.11 4.77
N VAL A 25 -13.97 4.52 5.95
CA VAL A 25 -14.93 4.72 7.05
C VAL A 25 -14.93 6.17 7.51
N SER A 26 -13.76 6.76 7.77
CA SER A 26 -13.64 8.17 8.15
C SER A 26 -14.25 9.12 7.12
N HIS A 27 -14.04 8.87 5.82
CA HIS A 27 -14.61 9.69 4.74
C HIS A 27 -16.15 9.61 4.69
N ARG A 28 -16.72 8.42 4.95
CA ARG A 28 -18.18 8.24 4.96
C ARG A 28 -18.84 8.75 6.23
N ASN A 29 -18.13 8.76 7.35
CA ASN A 29 -18.66 9.20 8.63
C ASN A 29 -17.59 9.97 9.42
N PRO A 30 -17.45 11.29 9.18
CA PRO A 30 -16.44 12.11 9.84
C PRO A 30 -16.58 12.17 11.37
N ALA A 31 -17.78 11.87 11.91
CA ALA A 31 -17.99 11.80 13.36
C ALA A 31 -17.33 10.55 13.99
N HIS A 32 -16.93 9.58 13.17
CA HIS A 32 -16.25 8.35 13.58
C HIS A 32 -14.85 8.27 12.95
N ASP A 33 -14.14 9.40 12.92
CA ASP A 33 -12.76 9.42 12.44
C ASP A 33 -11.87 8.54 13.31
N ILE A 34 -11.08 7.69 12.65
CA ILE A 34 -10.14 6.76 13.29
C ILE A 34 -8.74 7.24 12.94
N PRO A 35 -8.01 7.89 13.88
CA PRO A 35 -6.63 8.26 13.64
C PRO A 35 -5.76 7.04 13.37
N ILE A 36 -4.82 7.20 12.45
CA ILE A 36 -3.85 6.18 12.06
C ILE A 36 -2.48 6.58 12.62
N GLU A 37 -1.96 5.73 13.50
CA GLU A 37 -0.62 5.84 14.09
C GLU A 37 0.30 4.78 13.50
N TYR A 38 1.57 5.14 13.35
CA TYR A 38 2.60 4.27 12.77
C TYR A 38 3.67 3.97 13.80
N GLU A 39 3.95 2.69 14.00
CA GLU A 39 5.08 2.21 14.79
C GLU A 39 6.15 1.65 13.85
N ASP A 40 7.42 2.06 14.05
CA ASP A 40 8.55 1.65 13.21
C ASP A 40 9.07 0.25 13.57
N VAL A 41 8.21 -0.73 13.38
CA VAL A 41 8.44 -2.14 13.69
C VAL A 41 8.01 -3.00 12.51
N GLU A 42 8.62 -4.18 12.39
CA GLU A 42 8.26 -5.18 11.37
C GLU A 42 6.93 -5.87 11.70
N SER A 43 6.64 -5.98 12.99
CA SER A 43 5.35 -6.42 13.50
C SER A 43 5.09 -5.75 14.84
N LEU A 44 3.81 -5.57 15.17
CA LEU A 44 3.34 -5.12 16.46
C LEU A 44 3.45 -6.30 17.46
N ARG A 45 2.56 -6.35 18.45
CA ARG A 45 2.53 -7.48 19.38
C ARG A 45 2.11 -8.75 18.63
N ASP A 46 2.64 -9.90 19.05
CA ASP A 46 2.20 -11.21 18.57
C ASP A 46 2.22 -11.39 17.04
N HIS A 47 3.20 -10.78 16.35
CA HIS A 47 3.37 -10.82 14.89
C HIS A 47 2.28 -10.11 14.07
N GLU A 48 1.46 -9.26 14.70
CA GLU A 48 0.42 -8.48 14.04
C GLU A 48 1.02 -7.40 13.12
N SER A 49 0.43 -7.18 11.94
CA SER A 49 0.82 -6.08 11.03
C SER A 49 0.02 -4.80 11.32
N ALA A 50 -1.21 -4.95 11.80
CA ALA A 50 -2.09 -3.85 12.15
C ALA A 50 -2.94 -4.19 13.37
N CYS A 51 -3.18 -3.21 14.25
CA CYS A 51 -4.04 -3.36 15.41
C CYS A 51 -4.96 -2.14 15.55
N LEU A 52 -6.27 -2.37 15.55
CA LEU A 52 -7.28 -1.40 15.91
C LEU A 52 -7.62 -1.54 17.39
N THR A 53 -7.36 -0.50 18.18
CA THR A 53 -7.77 -0.41 19.58
C THR A 53 -9.07 0.38 19.66
N THR A 54 -10.17 -0.27 20.02
CA THR A 54 -11.48 0.38 20.15
C THR A 54 -11.54 1.25 21.42
N GLY A 55 -12.51 2.17 21.48
CA GLY A 55 -12.74 2.98 22.69
C GLY A 55 -13.11 2.18 23.95
N LYS A 56 -13.41 0.88 23.82
CA LYS A 56 -13.68 -0.04 24.93
C LYS A 56 -12.45 -0.83 25.37
N GLY A 57 -11.27 -0.57 24.78
CA GLY A 57 -10.02 -1.28 25.05
C GLY A 57 -9.90 -2.63 24.33
N GLN A 58 -10.88 -3.04 23.51
CA GLN A 58 -10.78 -4.24 22.69
C GLN A 58 -9.78 -4.01 21.55
N ARG A 59 -8.87 -4.97 21.36
CA ARG A 59 -7.94 -5.02 20.23
C ARG A 59 -8.48 -5.94 19.14
N ILE A 60 -8.41 -5.47 17.90
CA ILE A 60 -8.81 -6.19 16.69
C ILE A 60 -7.65 -6.09 15.72
N THR A 61 -7.25 -7.19 15.09
CA THR A 61 -5.96 -7.28 14.41
C THR A 61 -6.10 -7.72 12.95
N ASP A 62 -5.19 -7.24 12.11
CA ASP A 62 -5.03 -7.63 10.70
C ASP A 62 -6.36 -7.71 9.92
N ALA A 63 -6.63 -8.83 9.27
CA ALA A 63 -7.83 -9.02 8.43
C ALA A 63 -9.15 -8.85 9.20
N ALA A 64 -9.16 -9.11 10.52
CA ALA A 64 -10.36 -8.93 11.33
C ALA A 64 -10.77 -7.45 11.46
N ILE A 65 -9.82 -6.52 11.27
CA ILE A 65 -10.11 -5.08 11.30
C ILE A 65 -11.08 -4.70 10.18
N LEU A 66 -10.88 -5.20 8.96
CA LEU A 66 -11.79 -4.89 7.85
C LEU A 66 -13.21 -5.41 8.08
N CYS A 67 -13.34 -6.60 8.67
CA CYS A 67 -14.64 -7.15 9.06
C CYS A 67 -15.31 -6.28 10.15
N TYR A 68 -14.55 -5.81 11.13
CA TYR A 68 -15.05 -4.89 12.14
C TYR A 68 -15.51 -3.58 11.52
N LEU A 69 -14.68 -2.94 10.69
CA LEU A 69 -15.01 -1.70 10.01
C LEU A 69 -16.27 -1.82 9.14
N MET A 70 -16.42 -2.94 8.42
CA MET A 70 -17.62 -3.26 7.65
C MET A 70 -18.88 -3.31 8.53
N ASN A 71 -18.83 -4.02 9.66
CA ASN A 71 -19.97 -4.15 10.57
C ASN A 71 -20.37 -2.81 11.22
N ASN A 72 -19.43 -1.87 11.35
CA ASN A 72 -19.72 -0.52 11.86
C ASN A 72 -20.35 0.40 10.79
N LEU A 73 -20.05 0.18 9.50
CA LEU A 73 -20.68 0.94 8.41
C LEU A 73 -22.13 0.51 8.17
N ASP A 74 -22.35 -0.81 8.20
CA ASP A 74 -23.66 -1.40 7.98
C ASP A 74 -23.76 -2.69 8.81
N THR A 75 -24.66 -2.69 9.79
CA THR A 75 -24.93 -3.87 10.62
C THR A 75 -25.53 -5.02 9.80
N SER A 76 -26.13 -4.73 8.64
CA SER A 76 -26.58 -5.72 7.65
C SER A 76 -25.47 -6.07 6.65
N ALA A 77 -24.23 -6.15 7.13
CA ALA A 77 -23.03 -6.44 6.36
C ALA A 77 -23.29 -7.47 5.25
N SER A 78 -23.12 -7.02 4.00
CA SER A 78 -23.38 -7.87 2.84
C SER A 78 -22.43 -9.07 2.88
N LYS A 79 -23.00 -10.28 2.98
CA LYS A 79 -22.27 -11.56 2.95
C LYS A 79 -21.22 -11.62 1.83
N ARG A 80 -21.53 -11.00 0.69
CA ARG A 80 -20.62 -10.90 -0.47
C ARG A 80 -19.39 -10.06 -0.17
N ILE A 81 -19.52 -8.95 0.56
CA ILE A 81 -18.37 -8.12 0.95
C ILE A 81 -17.46 -8.94 1.87
N THR A 82 -18.02 -9.58 2.90
CA THR A 82 -17.24 -10.42 3.84
C THR A 82 -16.51 -11.56 3.12
N GLU A 83 -17.16 -12.20 2.16
CA GLU A 83 -16.55 -13.23 1.32
C GLU A 83 -15.33 -12.68 0.56
N TRP A 84 -15.44 -11.49 -0.03
CA TRP A 84 -14.33 -10.85 -0.74
C TRP A 84 -13.22 -10.35 0.18
N LEU A 85 -13.55 -9.92 1.40
CA LEU A 85 -12.54 -9.62 2.42
C LEU A 85 -11.72 -10.88 2.75
N HIS A 86 -12.37 -12.03 2.94
CA HIS A 86 -11.65 -13.29 3.14
C HIS A 86 -10.84 -13.71 1.89
N ARG A 87 -11.40 -13.61 0.69
CA ARG A 87 -10.65 -13.94 -0.55
C ARG A 87 -9.44 -13.04 -0.77
N SER A 88 -9.50 -11.78 -0.35
CA SER A 88 -8.34 -10.88 -0.48
C SER A 88 -7.12 -11.37 0.30
N THR A 89 -7.28 -12.12 1.40
CA THR A 89 -6.13 -12.66 2.13
C THR A 89 -5.36 -13.72 1.33
N GLN A 90 -6.03 -14.41 0.40
CA GLN A 90 -5.40 -15.38 -0.51
C GLN A 90 -4.57 -14.70 -1.60
N LEU A 91 -4.80 -13.41 -1.86
CA LEU A 91 -4.03 -12.62 -2.82
C LEU A 91 -2.75 -12.02 -2.18
N ALA A 92 -2.59 -12.12 -0.86
CA ALA A 92 -1.42 -11.61 -0.14
C ALA A 92 -0.24 -12.60 -0.16
N VAL A 93 -0.45 -13.82 -0.65
CA VAL A 93 0.61 -14.84 -0.70
C VAL A 93 1.71 -14.42 -1.69
N PRO A 94 3.00 -14.46 -1.29
CA PRO A 94 4.11 -14.08 -2.16
C PRO A 94 4.57 -15.22 -3.10
N ASP A 95 3.69 -16.16 -3.45
CA ASP A 95 3.98 -17.29 -4.34
C ASP A 95 3.14 -17.21 -5.62
N LEU A 96 3.82 -17.21 -6.77
CA LEU A 96 3.17 -17.05 -8.07
C LEU A 96 2.19 -18.19 -8.39
N LYS A 97 2.54 -19.43 -8.05
CA LYS A 97 1.72 -20.62 -8.38
C LYS A 97 0.46 -20.63 -7.52
N GLU A 98 0.58 -20.29 -6.24
CA GLU A 98 -0.57 -20.18 -5.34
C GLU A 98 -1.49 -19.03 -5.73
N LEU A 99 -0.98 -17.98 -6.39
CA LEU A 99 -1.77 -16.85 -6.88
C LEU A 99 -2.55 -17.12 -8.17
N GLU A 100 -2.18 -18.13 -8.98
CA GLU A 100 -2.84 -18.39 -10.27
C GLU A 100 -4.36 -18.55 -10.12
N HIS A 101 -4.79 -19.39 -9.19
CA HIS A 101 -6.21 -19.68 -8.97
C HIS A 101 -7.00 -18.50 -8.37
N PRO A 102 -6.55 -17.84 -7.28
CA PRO A 102 -7.16 -16.62 -6.77
C PRO A 102 -7.28 -15.49 -7.83
N MET A 103 -6.23 -15.29 -8.63
CA MET A 103 -6.23 -14.27 -9.70
C MET A 103 -7.23 -14.61 -10.80
N MET A 104 -7.29 -15.87 -11.25
CA MET A 104 -8.25 -16.29 -12.27
C MET A 104 -9.71 -16.17 -11.79
N ASN A 105 -9.97 -16.44 -10.51
CA ASN A 105 -11.29 -16.25 -9.90
C ASN A 105 -11.68 -14.78 -9.82
N LEU A 106 -10.74 -13.90 -9.47
CA LEU A 106 -10.98 -12.45 -9.46
C LEU A 106 -11.23 -11.93 -10.88
N GLU A 107 -10.44 -12.35 -11.87
CA GLU A 107 -10.62 -11.98 -13.27
C GLU A 107 -12.01 -12.36 -13.78
N SER A 108 -12.41 -13.61 -13.54
CA SER A 108 -13.73 -14.11 -13.95
C SER A 108 -14.85 -13.34 -13.26
N HIS A 109 -14.70 -13.04 -11.97
CA HIS A 109 -15.69 -12.26 -11.22
C HIS A 109 -15.86 -10.84 -11.74
N LEU A 110 -14.76 -10.20 -12.18
CA LEU A 110 -14.78 -8.86 -12.75
C LEU A 110 -15.30 -8.80 -14.20
N THR A 111 -15.67 -9.94 -14.77
CA THR A 111 -16.37 -9.99 -16.06
C THR A 111 -17.70 -9.23 -15.95
N LEU A 112 -17.86 -8.19 -16.78
CA LEU A 112 -19.03 -7.29 -16.80
C LEU A 112 -19.27 -6.50 -15.50
N ARG A 113 -18.24 -6.29 -14.67
CA ARG A 113 -18.34 -5.53 -13.41
C ARG A 113 -17.30 -4.42 -13.30
N SER A 114 -17.75 -3.26 -12.80
CA SER A 114 -16.89 -2.11 -12.46
C SER A 114 -16.52 -2.06 -10.98
N HIS A 115 -17.27 -2.77 -10.13
CA HIS A 115 -17.01 -2.92 -8.70
C HIS A 115 -17.15 -4.39 -8.31
N ILE A 116 -16.41 -4.84 -7.30
CA ILE A 116 -16.43 -6.24 -6.84
C ILE A 116 -17.81 -6.60 -6.27
N VAL A 117 -18.42 -5.70 -5.50
CA VAL A 117 -19.77 -5.88 -4.95
C VAL A 117 -20.61 -4.64 -5.21
N GLY A 118 -21.77 -4.81 -5.82
CA GLY A 118 -22.72 -3.74 -6.08
C GLY A 118 -22.30 -2.83 -7.24
N TYR A 119 -22.65 -1.55 -7.15
CA TYR A 119 -22.48 -0.53 -8.20
C TYR A 119 -21.68 0.69 -7.75
N SER A 120 -21.04 0.62 -6.58
CA SER A 120 -20.24 1.70 -5.99
C SER A 120 -19.04 1.10 -5.27
N LEU A 121 -18.05 1.93 -4.95
CA LEU A 121 -16.90 1.51 -4.15
C LEU A 121 -17.35 0.90 -2.81
N THR A 122 -16.79 -0.25 -2.46
CA THR A 122 -16.99 -0.94 -1.18
C THR A 122 -15.67 -1.32 -0.53
N LEU A 123 -15.71 -1.80 0.72
CA LEU A 123 -14.54 -2.37 1.40
C LEU A 123 -13.96 -3.58 0.65
N ALA A 124 -14.77 -4.32 -0.12
CA ALA A 124 -14.27 -5.42 -0.94
C ALA A 124 -13.31 -4.92 -2.02
N ASP A 125 -13.66 -3.81 -2.69
CA ASP A 125 -12.80 -3.19 -3.71
C ASP A 125 -11.48 -2.73 -3.10
N LEU A 126 -11.55 -2.02 -1.96
CA LEU A 126 -10.37 -1.48 -1.28
C LEU A 126 -9.45 -2.58 -0.73
N ALA A 127 -10.02 -3.66 -0.20
CA ALA A 127 -9.24 -4.78 0.31
C ALA A 127 -8.46 -5.46 -0.82
N VAL A 128 -9.15 -5.85 -1.90
CA VAL A 128 -8.50 -6.49 -3.05
C VAL A 128 -7.50 -5.54 -3.71
N TRP A 129 -7.86 -4.26 -3.89
CA TRP A 129 -6.97 -3.29 -4.52
C TRP A 129 -5.70 -3.09 -3.69
N GLY A 130 -5.85 -2.94 -2.37
CA GLY A 130 -4.75 -2.77 -1.43
C GLY A 130 -3.81 -3.97 -1.42
N VAL A 131 -4.35 -5.19 -1.40
CA VAL A 131 -3.53 -6.41 -1.44
C VAL A 131 -2.77 -6.49 -2.78
N LEU A 132 -3.44 -6.28 -3.91
CA LEU A 132 -2.79 -6.36 -5.23
C LEU A 132 -1.69 -5.32 -5.41
N ARG A 133 -1.86 -4.12 -4.84
CA ARG A 133 -0.86 -3.04 -4.87
C ARG A 133 0.29 -3.28 -3.90
N GLY A 134 0.01 -3.91 -2.75
CA GLY A 134 1.01 -4.19 -1.74
C GLY A 134 1.90 -5.39 -2.05
N ASN A 135 1.37 -6.37 -2.79
CA ASN A 135 2.12 -7.55 -3.20
C ASN A 135 2.84 -7.30 -4.54
N THR A 136 4.16 -7.47 -4.54
CA THR A 136 5.02 -7.21 -5.71
C THR A 136 4.76 -8.20 -6.84
N VAL A 137 4.41 -9.45 -6.52
CA VAL A 137 4.08 -10.50 -7.50
C VAL A 137 2.77 -10.16 -8.20
N THR A 138 1.74 -9.76 -7.45
CA THR A 138 0.45 -9.39 -8.02
C THR A 138 0.50 -8.09 -8.82
N THR A 139 1.41 -7.18 -8.48
CA THR A 139 1.56 -5.89 -9.17
C THR A 139 1.96 -6.07 -10.64
N SER A 140 2.83 -7.03 -10.95
CA SER A 140 3.18 -7.37 -12.33
C SER A 140 2.15 -8.31 -12.95
N LEU A 141 1.73 -9.34 -12.19
CA LEU A 141 0.81 -10.36 -12.67
C LEU A 141 -0.55 -9.79 -13.08
N ARG A 142 -1.09 -8.78 -12.37
CA ARG A 142 -2.39 -8.17 -12.71
C ARG A 142 -2.45 -7.63 -14.15
N MET A 143 -1.31 -7.28 -14.76
CA MET A 143 -1.28 -6.74 -16.12
C MET A 143 -1.61 -7.80 -17.19
N THR A 144 -1.48 -9.09 -16.88
CA THR A 144 -1.85 -10.19 -17.80
C THR A 144 -3.36 -10.46 -17.80
N TYR A 145 -4.08 -9.94 -16.80
CA TYR A 145 -5.52 -10.12 -16.59
C TYR A 145 -6.27 -8.84 -16.98
N VAL A 146 -7.01 -8.88 -18.08
CA VAL A 146 -7.60 -7.68 -18.71
C VAL A 146 -8.65 -7.02 -17.80
N ASN A 147 -9.52 -7.81 -17.18
CA ASN A 147 -10.58 -7.27 -16.32
C ASN A 147 -10.01 -6.74 -15.00
N ILE A 148 -9.05 -7.44 -14.39
CA ILE A 148 -8.34 -6.96 -13.20
C ILE A 148 -7.62 -5.65 -13.51
N ASN A 149 -6.83 -5.57 -14.59
CA ASN A 149 -6.08 -4.36 -14.92
C ASN A 149 -7.01 -3.17 -15.19
N ARG A 150 -8.10 -3.39 -15.93
CA ARG A 150 -9.14 -2.36 -16.16
C ARG A 150 -9.72 -1.87 -14.84
N TRP A 151 -10.19 -2.79 -14.01
CA TRP A 151 -10.81 -2.46 -12.72
C TRP A 151 -9.83 -1.73 -11.79
N PHE A 152 -8.59 -2.22 -11.69
CA PHE A 152 -7.56 -1.63 -10.84
C PHE A 152 -7.30 -0.16 -11.21
N THR A 153 -7.11 0.10 -12.51
CA THR A 153 -6.89 1.46 -13.04
C THR A 153 -8.11 2.35 -12.84
N PHE A 154 -9.32 1.81 -13.03
CA PHE A 154 -10.57 2.52 -12.80
C PHE A 154 -10.74 2.94 -11.32
N ILE A 155 -10.41 2.05 -10.38
CA ILE A 155 -10.50 2.36 -8.94
C ILE A 155 -9.52 3.48 -8.56
N GLU A 156 -8.27 3.44 -9.05
CA GLU A 156 -7.30 4.54 -8.83
C GLU A 156 -7.79 5.87 -9.40
N ALA A 157 -8.23 5.88 -10.66
CA ALA A 157 -8.66 7.10 -11.34
C ALA A 157 -9.91 7.72 -10.70
N SER A 158 -10.85 6.88 -10.25
CA SER A 158 -12.11 7.34 -9.66
C SER A 158 -11.97 7.74 -8.19
N ASN A 159 -10.88 7.36 -7.52
CA ASN A 159 -10.69 7.58 -6.09
C ASN A 159 -9.26 8.11 -5.79
N PRO A 160 -8.97 9.39 -6.13
CA PRO A 160 -7.62 9.95 -5.97
C PRO A 160 -7.07 9.89 -4.52
N TRP A 161 -7.96 9.86 -3.53
CA TRP A 161 -7.59 9.74 -2.12
C TRP A 161 -6.84 8.42 -1.80
N ILE A 162 -7.02 7.36 -2.58
CA ILE A 162 -6.31 6.08 -2.40
C ILE A 162 -4.79 6.29 -2.57
N CYS A 163 -4.37 7.12 -3.52
CA CYS A 163 -2.96 7.45 -3.72
C CYS A 163 -2.39 8.23 -2.52
N THR A 164 -3.17 9.14 -1.93
CA THR A 164 -2.74 9.91 -0.76
C THR A 164 -2.52 9.04 0.48
N ALA A 165 -3.27 7.94 0.61
CA ALA A 165 -3.08 6.95 1.67
C ALA A 165 -1.70 6.25 1.54
N LEU A 166 -1.33 5.90 0.31
CA LEU A 166 -0.06 5.25 0.01
C LEU A 166 1.13 6.19 0.25
N GLU A 167 1.01 7.46 -0.13
CA GLU A 167 2.01 8.50 0.16
C GLU A 167 2.18 8.72 1.67
N SER A 168 1.07 8.71 2.42
CA SER A 168 1.09 8.85 3.89
C SER A 168 1.83 7.70 4.56
N LEU A 169 1.61 6.45 4.09
CA LEU A 169 2.34 5.28 4.56
C LEU A 169 3.84 5.34 4.20
N ASN A 170 4.17 5.64 2.95
CA ASN A 170 5.56 5.77 2.50
C ASN A 170 6.31 6.86 3.27
N SER A 171 5.66 8.01 3.51
CA SER A 171 6.24 9.08 4.31
C SER A 171 6.40 8.69 5.79
N ALA A 172 5.49 7.89 6.37
CA ALA A 172 5.65 7.37 7.73
C ALA A 172 6.83 6.39 7.83
N ALA A 173 6.99 5.50 6.85
CA ALA A 173 8.15 4.60 6.76
C ALA A 173 9.48 5.37 6.53
N CYS A 174 9.45 6.46 5.74
CA CYS A 174 10.64 7.28 5.49
C CYS A 174 10.97 8.26 6.62
N ARG A 175 9.98 8.74 7.39
CA ARG A 175 10.13 9.79 8.43
C ARG A 175 11.18 9.45 9.49
N LYS A 176 11.49 8.16 9.73
CA LYS A 176 12.54 7.76 10.68
C LYS A 176 13.77 7.10 10.08
N LYS A 177 13.84 6.83 8.77
CA LYS A 177 15.13 6.57 8.10
C LYS A 177 16.08 7.78 8.26
N VAL A 178 15.52 8.98 8.28
CA VAL A 178 16.24 10.25 8.53
C VAL A 178 16.53 10.47 10.03
N ALA A 179 15.69 9.99 10.93
CA ALA A 179 15.90 10.10 12.38
C ALA A 179 16.86 9.02 12.94
N ALA A 180 16.98 7.87 12.26
CA ALA A 180 17.87 6.77 12.59
C ALA A 180 19.23 6.83 11.86
N SER A 181 19.47 7.84 11.02
CA SER A 181 20.82 8.19 10.58
C SER A 181 21.45 9.13 11.62
N PRO A 182 22.35 8.65 12.51
CA PRO A 182 23.30 9.55 13.11
C PRO A 182 24.20 10.04 11.97
N VAL A 183 24.22 11.36 11.73
CA VAL A 183 25.17 12.02 10.82
C VAL A 183 24.95 11.69 9.33
N SER A 184 23.97 12.35 8.71
CA SER A 184 24.27 12.97 7.40
C SER A 184 25.27 14.08 7.71
N ALA A 185 26.56 13.77 7.73
CA ALA A 185 27.44 14.05 6.62
C ALA A 185 27.06 15.38 5.97
N SER A 186 27.15 16.45 6.76
CA SER A 186 27.43 17.79 6.23
C SER A 186 28.52 17.61 5.18
N PHE A 187 28.19 17.83 3.91
CA PHE A 187 29.20 18.13 2.90
C PHE A 187 29.84 19.47 3.29
N LYS A 188 30.71 19.45 4.31
CA LYS A 188 31.83 20.37 4.43
C LYS A 188 32.82 19.95 3.35
N THR A 189 32.49 20.29 2.11
CA THR A 189 33.49 20.54 1.07
C THR A 189 34.37 21.69 1.55
N GLY A 190 35.31 21.38 2.44
CA GLY A 190 36.45 22.23 2.72
C GLY A 190 37.36 22.21 1.50
N LEU A 191 37.03 22.97 0.47
CA LEU A 191 37.99 23.37 -0.55
C LEU A 191 38.98 24.33 0.11
N LYS A 192 40.03 23.76 0.71
CA LYS A 192 41.24 24.49 1.05
C LYS A 192 42.31 24.13 0.04
N ASN A 193 42.60 25.14 -0.80
CA ASN A 193 43.85 25.34 -1.52
C ASN A 193 44.14 24.43 -2.73
N THR A 194 43.72 24.88 -3.92
CA THR A 194 44.45 24.64 -5.16
C THR A 194 44.82 25.99 -5.78
N ALA A 195 45.84 26.63 -5.21
CA ALA A 195 46.62 27.64 -5.91
C ALA A 195 47.55 26.91 -6.90
N SER A 196 46.99 26.48 -8.04
CA SER A 196 47.70 26.14 -9.29
C SER A 196 46.65 25.71 -10.33
N GLY A 197 46.60 26.44 -11.44
CA GLY A 197 45.52 26.39 -12.43
C GLY A 197 45.22 25.00 -13.00
N ILE A 198 43.93 24.68 -13.10
CA ILE A 198 43.45 23.53 -13.84
C ILE A 198 43.51 23.89 -15.34
N VAL A 199 44.53 23.38 -16.03
CA VAL A 199 44.65 23.45 -17.49
C VAL A 199 43.83 22.32 -18.09
N THR A 200 42.69 22.63 -18.70
CA THR A 200 41.94 21.68 -19.51
C THR A 200 42.58 21.59 -20.89
N ARG A 201 43.38 20.55 -21.16
CA ARG A 201 43.75 20.20 -22.55
C ARG A 201 42.79 19.12 -23.07
N LEU A 202 41.93 19.53 -23.99
CA LEU A 202 41.09 18.65 -24.82
C LEU A 202 41.99 17.75 -25.66
N VAL A 203 41.89 16.44 -25.48
CA VAL A 203 42.53 15.45 -26.37
C VAL A 203 41.65 15.33 -27.62
N LYS A 204 42.18 15.77 -28.77
CA LYS A 204 41.57 15.64 -30.10
C LYS A 204 41.70 14.18 -30.58
N PRO A 205 40.67 13.55 -31.15
CA PRO A 205 40.77 12.19 -31.67
C PRO A 205 41.53 12.14 -33.00
N MET A 206 42.46 11.20 -33.13
CA MET A 206 43.14 10.85 -34.38
C MET A 206 42.16 10.14 -35.33
N MET A 207 41.98 10.68 -36.53
CA MET A 207 41.41 9.94 -37.66
C MET A 207 42.56 9.25 -38.41
N HIS A 208 42.50 7.92 -38.50
CA HIS A 208 43.24 7.15 -39.49
C HIS A 208 42.30 6.88 -40.67
N HIS A 209 42.65 7.37 -41.86
CA HIS A 209 42.25 6.75 -43.11
C HIS A 209 43.47 6.65 -44.03
N SER A 210 43.59 5.44 -44.56
CA SER A 210 44.61 4.95 -45.47
C SER A 210 44.56 5.65 -46.83
N ASP A 211 45.70 5.72 -47.47
CA ASP A 211 45.91 5.30 -48.87
C ASP A 211 47.31 4.68 -48.97
#